data_AF-A0A941SKN6-F1
#
_entry.id   AF-A0A941SKN6-F1
#
_cell.length_a   1.000
_cell.length_b   1.000
_cell.length_c   1.000
_cell.angle_alpha   90.00
_cell.angle_beta   90.00
_cell.angle_gamma   90.00
#
_symmetry.space_group_name_H-M   'P 1'
#
loop_
_entity.id
_entity.type
_entity.pdbx_description
1 polymer ?
#
loop_
_entity_poly.entity_id
_entity_poly.type
_entity_poly.pdbx_seq_one_letter_code
_entity_poly.pdbx_strand_id
1 'polypeptide(L)'
;KNDLNTTDMHPFIHPLSAAVDPVFESRSDWEIFKAVAKKFSELAEGVLGVEQDVVLTPILHDTRSEIAQPFEVADWKKGECELIPGVTAPNIVTVERDYPATYARYTSLGPLMDKLGNGGKGIAWNTEQEVKGLAALNYTVADGPAKGRPRIFSDIDAAETIMYLAPETNGEVAVKAWAALSKITGRDHTHLARAREDEKIRYRDIQAQPRKIISSPTWSGIESEHVSYNAGWTNVNELIPWRTLTGRQQFYQDHAWMRDFGEGFALYRPPVDMHATAPLLGKKDNGHPEVVLNFITPHQKWGIHSTYTDNLIMLTLSRGGPIVWISEVDAKKAGLVDNDWIEC
;
A
#
# COMPACT_ATOMS: atom_id res chain seq x y z
N LYS A 1 -15.64 11.46 9.73
CA LYS A 1 -15.56 9.99 9.51
C LYS A 1 -14.61 9.39 10.53
N ASN A 2 -14.73 8.11 10.85
CA ASN A 2 -13.76 7.40 11.67
C ASN A 2 -12.80 6.63 10.75
N ASP A 3 -11.51 6.64 11.08
CA ASP A 3 -10.49 5.94 10.30
C ASP A 3 -9.20 5.79 11.13
N LEU A 4 -8.18 5.15 10.56
CA LEU A 4 -6.84 5.01 11.15
C LEU A 4 -5.79 5.73 10.30
N ASN A 5 -4.72 6.21 10.93
CA ASN A 5 -3.56 6.77 10.25
C ASN A 5 -2.26 6.29 10.91
N THR A 6 -1.26 6.02 10.07
CA THR A 6 0.12 5.69 10.41
C THR A 6 1.06 6.30 9.37
N THR A 7 2.35 6.41 9.67
CA THR A 7 3.36 6.94 8.76
C THR A 7 4.74 6.36 9.09
N ASP A 8 5.63 6.29 8.11
CA ASP A 8 7.04 5.92 8.30
C ASP A 8 7.79 6.84 9.29
N MET A 9 7.30 8.06 9.50
CA MET A 9 7.99 9.10 10.27
C MET A 9 8.00 8.85 11.78
N HIS A 10 7.06 8.06 12.30
CA HIS A 10 6.94 7.77 13.73
C HIS A 10 6.14 6.49 14.00
N PRO A 11 6.31 5.83 15.17
CA PRO A 11 5.72 4.50 15.40
C PRO A 11 4.30 4.53 15.98
N PHE A 12 3.59 5.66 15.88
CA PHE A 12 2.25 5.80 16.46
C PHE A 12 1.15 5.48 15.45
N ILE A 13 0.17 4.70 15.90
CA ILE A 13 -1.15 4.62 15.28
C ILE A 13 -2.11 5.55 16.01
N HIS A 14 -2.88 6.32 15.25
CA HIS A 14 -3.89 7.24 15.76
C HIS A 14 -5.11 7.31 14.82
N PRO A 15 -6.27 7.75 15.31
CA PRO A 15 -7.47 7.75 14.50
C PRO A 15 -7.68 9.07 13.75
N LEU A 16 -8.51 9.02 12.71
CA LEU A 16 -9.39 10.13 12.34
C LEU A 16 -10.71 9.94 13.08
N SER A 17 -11.39 11.00 13.49
CA SER A 17 -12.67 10.89 14.20
C SER A 17 -13.69 11.89 13.67
N ALA A 18 -14.96 11.48 13.63
CA ALA A 18 -16.06 12.38 13.31
C ALA A 18 -16.26 13.38 14.48
N ALA A 19 -15.77 14.60 14.32
CA ALA A 19 -16.05 15.68 15.28
C ALA A 19 -17.53 16.10 15.27
N VAL A 20 -18.14 16.05 14.08
CA VAL A 20 -19.58 16.19 13.81
C VAL A 20 -19.95 15.19 12.72
N ASP A 21 -21.26 14.94 12.57
CA ASP A 21 -21.76 14.17 11.44
C ASP A 21 -21.41 14.86 10.10
N PRO A 22 -21.23 14.10 9.01
CA PRO A 22 -20.97 14.67 7.69
C PRO A 22 -22.03 15.71 7.30
N VAL A 23 -21.58 16.87 6.81
CA VAL A 23 -22.47 17.98 6.43
C VAL A 23 -23.18 17.70 5.11
N PHE A 24 -24.40 18.24 4.98
CA PHE A 24 -25.31 17.99 3.86
C PHE A 24 -25.57 16.49 3.66
N GLU A 25 -25.45 15.98 2.43
CA GLU A 25 -25.64 14.57 2.10
C GLU A 25 -24.31 13.81 1.97
N SER A 26 -23.21 14.41 2.46
CA SER A 26 -21.89 13.79 2.43
C SER A 26 -21.89 12.51 3.24
N ARG A 27 -21.05 11.54 2.85
CA ARG A 27 -20.86 10.27 3.55
C ARG A 27 -19.38 9.92 3.57
N SER A 28 -18.96 9.08 4.51
CA SER A 28 -17.61 8.52 4.48
C SER A 28 -17.47 7.56 3.31
N ASP A 29 -16.25 7.36 2.82
CA ASP A 29 -15.96 6.43 1.73
C ASP A 29 -16.48 5.01 2.04
N TRP A 30 -16.32 4.58 3.29
CA TRP A 30 -16.87 3.30 3.79
C TRP A 30 -18.38 3.21 3.59
N GLU A 31 -19.14 4.24 3.98
CA GLU A 31 -20.60 4.26 3.84
C GLU A 31 -21.04 4.39 2.38
N ILE A 32 -20.28 5.13 1.56
CA ILE A 32 -20.52 5.24 0.11
C ILE A 32 -20.38 3.87 -0.54
N PHE A 33 -19.25 3.19 -0.37
CA PHE A 33 -19.01 1.88 -0.98
C PHE A 33 -19.90 0.79 -0.40
N LYS A 34 -20.25 0.84 0.90
CA LYS A 34 -21.25 -0.05 1.48
C LYS A 34 -22.63 0.12 0.82
N ALA A 35 -23.06 1.36 0.56
CA ALA A 35 -24.31 1.63 -0.14
C ALA A 35 -24.27 1.19 -1.60
N VAL A 36 -23.14 1.38 -2.29
CA VAL A 36 -22.93 0.88 -3.66
C VAL A 36 -22.98 -0.65 -3.68
N ALA A 37 -22.27 -1.33 -2.78
CA ALA A 37 -22.27 -2.80 -2.67
C ALA A 37 -23.68 -3.33 -2.41
N LYS A 38 -24.46 -2.66 -1.56
CA LYS A 38 -25.87 -2.97 -1.34
C LYS A 38 -26.67 -2.87 -2.63
N LYS A 39 -26.59 -1.72 -3.31
CA LYS A 39 -27.39 -1.51 -4.51
C LYS A 39 -26.96 -2.43 -5.66
N PHE A 40 -25.66 -2.68 -5.79
CA PHE A 40 -25.11 -3.64 -6.74
C PHE A 40 -25.68 -5.04 -6.50
N SER A 41 -25.71 -5.51 -5.24
CA SER A 41 -26.22 -6.84 -4.89
C SER A 41 -27.69 -7.01 -5.30
N GLU A 42 -28.53 -6.00 -5.05
CA GLU A 42 -29.93 -5.98 -5.48
C GLU A 42 -30.08 -6.03 -7.02
N LEU A 43 -29.21 -5.34 -7.75
CA LEU A 43 -29.25 -5.26 -9.21
C LEU A 43 -28.59 -6.47 -9.90
N ALA A 44 -27.75 -7.23 -9.19
CA ALA A 44 -27.09 -8.41 -9.71
C ALA A 44 -28.07 -9.59 -9.89
N GLU A 45 -29.12 -9.67 -9.07
CA GLU A 45 -30.10 -10.76 -9.15
C GLU A 45 -30.71 -10.88 -10.56
N GLY A 46 -30.65 -12.09 -11.13
CA GLY A 46 -31.13 -12.37 -12.49
C GLY A 46 -30.18 -11.95 -13.63
N VAL A 47 -29.05 -11.30 -13.31
CA VAL A 47 -28.01 -10.88 -14.29
C VAL A 47 -26.67 -11.56 -14.01
N LEU A 48 -26.21 -11.54 -12.76
CA LEU A 48 -24.97 -12.16 -12.28
C LEU A 48 -25.26 -12.98 -11.02
N GLY A 49 -24.94 -14.27 -11.05
CA GLY A 49 -25.17 -15.21 -9.96
C GLY A 49 -23.89 -15.56 -9.22
N VAL A 50 -23.66 -16.87 -9.05
CA VAL A 50 -22.40 -17.43 -8.56
C VAL A 50 -21.56 -17.81 -9.76
N GLU A 51 -20.57 -16.98 -10.06
CA GLU A 51 -19.79 -17.09 -11.29
C GLU A 51 -18.36 -17.60 -11.01
N GLN A 52 -17.77 -18.26 -12.00
CA GLN A 52 -16.36 -18.66 -11.99
C GLN A 52 -15.55 -17.68 -12.84
N ASP A 53 -14.71 -16.89 -12.18
CA ASP A 53 -13.85 -15.91 -12.83
C ASP A 53 -12.43 -16.47 -13.01
N VAL A 54 -11.84 -16.30 -14.20
CA VAL A 54 -10.46 -16.72 -14.48
C VAL A 54 -9.55 -15.51 -14.35
N VAL A 55 -8.76 -15.49 -13.28
CA VAL A 55 -7.87 -14.39 -12.92
C VAL A 55 -6.43 -14.76 -13.22
N LEU A 56 -5.72 -13.86 -13.91
CA LEU A 56 -4.29 -13.97 -14.12
C LEU A 56 -3.57 -13.22 -12.99
N THR A 57 -2.76 -13.93 -12.22
CA THR A 57 -1.95 -13.34 -11.14
C THR A 57 -0.48 -13.45 -11.52
N PRO A 58 0.30 -12.35 -11.49
CA PRO A 58 1.72 -12.43 -11.79
C PRO A 58 2.45 -13.32 -10.78
N ILE A 59 3.68 -13.70 -11.12
CA ILE A 59 4.59 -14.34 -10.17
C ILE A 59 4.88 -13.32 -9.06
N LEU A 60 4.69 -13.73 -7.81
CA LEU A 60 4.78 -12.83 -6.65
C LEU A 60 6.09 -13.03 -5.91
N HIS A 61 6.75 -11.93 -5.56
CA HIS A 61 7.77 -11.92 -4.53
C HIS A 61 7.20 -12.37 -3.17
N ASP A 62 8.05 -12.82 -2.26
CA ASP A 62 7.70 -13.34 -0.94
C ASP A 62 6.80 -14.59 -1.02
N THR A 63 6.85 -15.31 -2.14
CA THR A 63 6.19 -16.60 -2.36
C THR A 63 7.17 -17.58 -2.97
N ARG A 64 6.90 -18.89 -2.88
CA ARG A 64 7.73 -19.90 -3.55
C ARG A 64 7.86 -19.70 -5.07
N SER A 65 6.90 -19.02 -5.69
CA SER A 65 6.90 -18.79 -7.15
C SER A 65 7.96 -17.78 -7.59
N GLU A 66 8.55 -17.00 -6.67
CA GLU A 66 9.60 -16.03 -7.02
C GLU A 66 10.85 -16.68 -7.63
N ILE A 67 11.06 -17.98 -7.39
CA ILE A 67 12.12 -18.79 -8.00
C ILE A 67 11.59 -19.36 -9.34
N ALA A 68 11.43 -18.46 -10.32
CA ALA A 68 10.79 -18.76 -11.59
C ALA A 68 11.78 -19.12 -12.72
N GLN A 69 12.56 -18.13 -13.17
CA GLN A 69 13.55 -18.28 -14.24
C GLN A 69 14.94 -17.91 -13.68
N PRO A 70 15.73 -18.90 -13.22
CA PRO A 70 16.90 -18.63 -12.39
C PRO A 70 18.15 -18.15 -13.14
N PHE A 71 18.20 -18.27 -14.48
CA PHE A 71 19.41 -17.99 -15.26
C PHE A 71 19.15 -16.98 -16.39
N GLU A 72 18.41 -17.39 -17.42
CA GLU A 72 18.12 -16.56 -18.59
C GLU A 72 16.61 -16.34 -18.73
N VAL A 73 16.24 -15.31 -19.48
CA VAL A 73 14.84 -15.00 -19.80
C VAL A 73 14.43 -15.81 -21.03
N ALA A 74 13.33 -16.56 -20.93
CA ALA A 74 12.72 -17.28 -22.03
C ALA A 74 11.26 -16.85 -22.24
N ASP A 75 10.92 -16.53 -23.49
CA ASP A 75 9.58 -16.14 -23.93
C ASP A 75 8.84 -17.33 -24.58
N TRP A 76 7.82 -17.85 -23.88
CA TRP A 76 6.98 -18.95 -24.36
C TRP A 76 6.29 -18.60 -25.69
N LYS A 77 5.98 -17.33 -25.95
CA LYS A 77 5.30 -16.89 -27.17
C LYS A 77 6.22 -16.96 -28.40
N LYS A 78 7.53 -16.96 -28.18
CA LYS A 78 8.55 -17.18 -29.22
C LYS A 78 8.98 -18.64 -29.34
N GLY A 79 8.42 -19.53 -28.52
CA GLY A 79 8.80 -20.95 -28.48
C GLY A 79 10.14 -21.21 -27.78
N GLU A 80 10.62 -20.28 -26.95
CA GLU A 80 11.87 -20.42 -26.20
C GLU A 80 11.70 -21.28 -24.94
N CYS A 81 10.46 -21.43 -24.45
CA CYS A 81 10.07 -22.30 -23.34
C CYS A 81 8.58 -22.71 -23.46
N GLU A 82 8.15 -23.65 -22.61
CA GLU A 82 6.72 -23.98 -22.47
C GLU A 82 5.97 -22.91 -21.68
N LEU A 83 4.66 -22.77 -21.91
CA LEU A 83 3.78 -21.94 -21.09
C LEU A 83 3.42 -22.69 -19.80
N ILE A 84 4.06 -22.33 -18.70
CA ILE A 84 3.88 -22.93 -17.38
C ILE A 84 3.36 -21.84 -16.41
N PRO A 85 2.06 -21.86 -16.04
CA PRO A 85 1.50 -20.90 -15.10
C PRO A 85 2.25 -20.89 -13.76
N GLY A 86 2.64 -19.69 -13.32
CA GLY A 86 3.40 -19.49 -12.08
C GLY A 86 4.92 -19.68 -12.22
N VAL A 87 5.44 -19.95 -13.42
CA VAL A 87 6.88 -20.11 -13.69
C VAL A 87 7.32 -19.31 -14.92
N THR A 88 6.80 -19.64 -16.11
CA THR A 88 7.12 -18.92 -17.37
C THR A 88 5.96 -18.06 -17.85
N ALA A 89 4.83 -18.09 -17.14
CA ALA A 89 3.61 -17.33 -17.39
C ALA A 89 2.96 -16.93 -16.05
N PRO A 90 1.99 -15.98 -16.01
CA PRO A 90 1.23 -15.72 -14.79
C PRO A 90 0.49 -16.98 -14.32
N ASN A 91 0.22 -17.05 -13.01
CA ASN A 91 -0.73 -18.03 -12.47
C ASN A 91 -2.10 -17.81 -13.10
N ILE A 92 -2.78 -18.90 -13.44
CA ILE A 92 -4.16 -18.88 -13.95
C ILE A 92 -5.02 -19.50 -12.85
N VAL A 93 -5.77 -18.67 -12.13
CA VAL A 93 -6.55 -19.10 -10.97
C VAL A 93 -8.03 -18.88 -11.22
N THR A 94 -8.86 -19.81 -10.75
CA THR A 94 -10.31 -19.65 -10.77
C THR A 94 -10.78 -19.09 -9.44
N VAL A 95 -11.57 -18.01 -9.48
CA VAL A 95 -12.15 -17.34 -8.31
C VAL A 95 -13.67 -17.40 -8.42
N GLU A 96 -14.32 -18.03 -7.45
CA GLU A 96 -15.77 -18.01 -7.35
C GLU A 96 -16.27 -16.67 -6.78
N ARG A 97 -17.16 -16.01 -7.52
CA ARG A 97 -17.77 -14.74 -7.14
C ARG A 97 -19.28 -14.91 -7.00
N ASP A 98 -19.77 -14.78 -5.78
CA ASP A 98 -21.19 -14.73 -5.47
C ASP A 98 -21.64 -13.26 -5.50
N TYR A 99 -22.05 -12.80 -6.69
CA TYR A 99 -22.37 -11.38 -6.90
C TYR A 99 -23.59 -10.91 -6.09
N PRO A 100 -24.70 -11.67 -5.97
CA PRO A 100 -25.80 -11.31 -5.09
C PRO A 100 -25.40 -11.20 -3.61
N ALA A 101 -24.35 -11.92 -3.17
CA ALA A 101 -23.84 -11.81 -1.81
C ALA A 101 -22.79 -10.70 -1.60
N THR A 102 -22.53 -9.82 -2.58
CA THR A 102 -21.46 -8.79 -2.50
C THR A 102 -21.59 -7.92 -1.25
N TYR A 103 -22.79 -7.44 -0.93
CA TYR A 103 -23.03 -6.63 0.27
C TYR A 103 -22.81 -7.42 1.56
N ALA A 104 -23.35 -8.63 1.65
CA ALA A 104 -23.19 -9.49 2.83
C ALA A 104 -21.70 -9.78 3.10
N ARG A 105 -20.92 -10.02 2.04
CA ARG A 105 -19.47 -10.22 2.11
C ARG A 105 -18.71 -8.94 2.43
N TYR A 106 -19.11 -7.78 1.90
CA TYR A 106 -18.50 -6.49 2.22
C TYR A 106 -18.66 -6.16 3.71
N THR A 107 -19.82 -6.48 4.31
CA THR A 107 -20.13 -6.13 5.70
C THR A 107 -19.74 -7.20 6.74
N SER A 108 -18.86 -8.14 6.39
CA SER A 108 -18.47 -9.24 7.28
C SER A 108 -17.05 -9.75 7.02
N LEU A 109 -16.43 -10.35 8.05
CA LEU A 109 -15.13 -11.00 7.89
C LEU A 109 -15.31 -12.38 7.23
N GLY A 110 -14.72 -12.55 6.04
CA GLY A 110 -14.80 -13.78 5.28
C GLY A 110 -14.24 -15.02 6.00
N PRO A 111 -14.63 -16.24 5.57
CA PRO A 111 -14.25 -17.50 6.22
C PRO A 111 -12.82 -17.97 5.92
N LEU A 112 -12.08 -17.25 5.06
CA LEU A 112 -10.71 -17.66 4.73
C LEU A 112 -9.72 -17.37 5.87
N MET A 113 -10.02 -16.41 6.74
CA MET A 113 -9.13 -16.07 7.86
C MET A 113 -8.99 -17.21 8.88
N ASP A 114 -10.05 -17.98 9.12
CA ASP A 114 -10.07 -19.16 9.99
C ASP A 114 -9.98 -20.49 9.23
N LYS A 115 -10.03 -20.48 7.90
CA LYS A 115 -9.79 -21.68 7.06
C LYS A 115 -8.35 -21.79 6.56
N LEU A 116 -7.77 -20.69 6.09
CA LEU A 116 -6.42 -20.63 5.52
C LEU A 116 -5.42 -19.93 6.44
N GLY A 117 -5.90 -19.08 7.35
CA GLY A 117 -5.05 -18.26 8.23
C GLY A 117 -4.84 -16.85 7.69
N ASN A 118 -3.85 -16.16 8.24
CA ASN A 118 -3.39 -14.84 7.81
C ASN A 118 -1.88 -14.89 7.50
N GLY A 119 -1.37 -13.91 6.76
CA GLY A 119 0.06 -13.85 6.46
C GLY A 119 0.45 -12.73 5.52
N GLY A 120 1.75 -12.66 5.25
CA GLY A 120 2.39 -11.68 4.39
C GLY A 120 3.90 -11.86 4.48
N LYS A 121 4.65 -11.29 3.53
CA LYS A 121 6.11 -11.27 3.56
C LYS A 121 6.75 -12.66 3.75
N GLY A 122 6.20 -13.68 3.08
CA GLY A 122 6.73 -15.05 3.06
C GLY A 122 6.38 -15.91 4.28
N ILE A 123 5.60 -15.39 5.23
CA ILE A 123 5.17 -16.11 6.43
C ILE A 123 3.64 -16.14 6.55
N ALA A 124 3.13 -17.15 7.25
CA ALA A 124 1.72 -17.30 7.56
C ALA A 124 1.52 -17.85 8.97
N TRP A 125 0.37 -17.55 9.57
CA TRP A 125 0.00 -17.96 10.92
C TRP A 125 -1.51 -18.21 11.04
N ASN A 126 -1.89 -18.96 12.09
CA ASN A 126 -3.29 -19.16 12.43
C ASN A 126 -3.86 -17.91 13.10
N THR A 127 -5.08 -17.52 12.72
CA THR A 127 -5.77 -16.35 13.28
C THR A 127 -7.19 -16.66 13.79
N GLU A 128 -7.49 -17.93 14.07
CA GLU A 128 -8.83 -18.33 14.54
C GLU A 128 -9.24 -17.67 15.85
N GLN A 129 -8.27 -17.48 16.76
CA GLN A 129 -8.52 -16.80 18.04
C GLN A 129 -8.93 -15.34 17.81
N GLU A 130 -8.28 -14.65 16.89
CA GLU A 130 -8.64 -13.27 16.54
C GLU A 130 -9.98 -13.19 15.82
N VAL A 131 -10.31 -14.15 14.96
CA VAL A 131 -11.65 -14.23 14.34
C VAL A 131 -12.73 -14.38 15.42
N LYS A 132 -12.52 -15.24 16.43
CA LYS A 132 -13.44 -15.39 17.58
C LYS A 132 -13.50 -14.11 18.42
N GLY A 133 -12.35 -13.47 18.67
CA GLY A 133 -12.26 -12.21 19.39
C GLY A 133 -13.02 -11.07 18.69
N LEU A 134 -12.90 -10.98 17.36
CA LEU A 134 -13.66 -10.05 16.53
C LEU A 134 -15.15 -10.34 16.52
N ALA A 135 -15.57 -11.60 16.51
CA ALA A 135 -16.98 -11.97 16.66
C ALA A 135 -17.56 -11.48 18.00
N ALA A 136 -16.77 -11.49 19.07
CA ALA A 136 -17.18 -10.97 20.37
C ALA A 136 -17.17 -9.43 20.41
N LEU A 137 -16.21 -8.78 19.73
CA LEU A 137 -16.05 -7.32 19.72
C LEU A 137 -17.07 -6.62 18.80
N ASN A 138 -17.19 -7.09 17.56
CA ASN A 138 -18.03 -6.47 16.52
C ASN A 138 -19.42 -7.10 16.42
N TYR A 139 -19.70 -8.12 17.24
CA TYR A 139 -20.84 -9.04 17.08
C TYR A 139 -20.75 -9.86 15.80
N THR A 140 -21.75 -10.73 15.59
CA THR A 140 -21.85 -11.59 14.42
C THR A 140 -23.03 -11.21 13.53
N VAL A 141 -22.93 -11.55 12.25
CA VAL A 141 -24.05 -11.43 11.31
C VAL A 141 -25.14 -12.45 11.68
N ALA A 142 -26.39 -12.01 11.80
CA ALA A 142 -27.49 -12.83 12.31
C ALA A 142 -28.01 -13.86 11.29
N ASP A 143 -28.02 -13.52 10.00
CA ASP A 143 -28.62 -14.31 8.93
C ASP A 143 -27.89 -14.14 7.58
N GLY A 144 -28.43 -14.77 6.53
CA GLY A 144 -27.90 -14.66 5.17
C GLY A 144 -26.58 -15.40 4.93
N PRO A 145 -25.93 -15.12 3.78
CA PRO A 145 -24.74 -15.84 3.32
C PRO A 145 -23.53 -15.76 4.26
N ALA A 146 -23.47 -14.72 5.11
CA ALA A 146 -22.38 -14.49 6.06
C ALA A 146 -22.78 -14.80 7.52
N LYS A 147 -23.88 -15.53 7.75
CA LYS A 147 -24.37 -15.86 9.09
C LYS A 147 -23.26 -16.41 10.01
N GLY A 148 -23.16 -15.84 11.21
CA GLY A 148 -22.19 -16.22 12.23
C GLY A 148 -20.78 -15.67 12.03
N ARG A 149 -20.51 -14.97 10.92
CA ARG A 149 -19.21 -14.29 10.71
C ARG A 149 -19.12 -13.01 11.54
N PRO A 150 -17.92 -12.60 11.98
CA PRO A 150 -17.71 -11.28 12.58
C PRO A 150 -18.23 -10.18 11.67
N ARG A 151 -18.94 -9.21 12.24
CA ARG A 151 -19.48 -8.08 11.49
C ARG A 151 -18.38 -7.06 11.17
N ILE A 152 -18.46 -6.47 9.98
CA ILE A 152 -17.69 -5.29 9.58
C ILE A 152 -18.70 -4.29 9.00
N PHE A 153 -19.53 -3.68 9.84
CA PHE A 153 -20.65 -2.87 9.35
C PHE A 153 -20.33 -1.38 9.37
N SER A 154 -19.72 -0.91 10.45
CA SER A 154 -19.26 0.48 10.61
C SER A 154 -17.79 0.64 10.23
N ASP A 155 -17.37 1.88 10.03
CA ASP A 155 -15.96 2.23 9.85
C ASP A 155 -15.11 1.87 11.09
N ILE A 156 -15.69 1.94 12.29
CA ILE A 156 -15.05 1.45 13.53
C ILE A 156 -14.91 -0.08 13.54
N ASP A 157 -15.91 -0.85 13.10
CA ASP A 157 -15.78 -2.32 13.02
C ASP A 157 -14.63 -2.72 12.06
N ALA A 158 -14.45 -1.96 10.97
CA ALA A 158 -13.35 -2.15 10.03
C ALA A 158 -11.99 -1.78 10.64
N ALA A 159 -11.90 -0.64 11.34
CA ALA A 159 -10.70 -0.24 12.06
C ALA A 159 -10.29 -1.27 13.13
N GLU A 160 -11.24 -1.77 13.91
CA GLU A 160 -10.99 -2.84 14.89
C GLU A 160 -10.56 -4.13 14.19
N THR A 161 -11.14 -4.48 13.04
CA THR A 161 -10.71 -5.65 12.26
C THR A 161 -9.24 -5.56 11.86
N ILE A 162 -8.78 -4.39 11.38
CA ILE A 162 -7.37 -4.14 11.05
C ILE A 162 -6.51 -4.33 12.30
N MET A 163 -6.83 -3.64 13.39
CA MET A 163 -6.01 -3.65 14.60
C MET A 163 -5.99 -5.01 15.32
N TYR A 164 -7.07 -5.78 15.22
CA TYR A 164 -7.14 -7.10 15.88
C TYR A 164 -6.33 -8.15 15.14
N LEU A 165 -6.27 -8.08 13.80
CA LEU A 165 -5.62 -9.09 12.96
C LEU A 165 -4.13 -8.80 12.68
N ALA A 166 -3.66 -7.57 12.89
CA ALA A 166 -2.30 -7.17 12.58
C ALA A 166 -1.31 -7.43 13.74
N PRO A 167 -0.11 -7.95 13.46
CA PRO A 167 0.94 -8.13 14.47
C PRO A 167 1.44 -6.82 15.07
N GLU A 168 1.33 -5.70 14.38
CA GLU A 168 1.77 -4.38 14.87
C GLU A 168 0.88 -3.84 16.00
N THR A 169 -0.32 -4.38 16.17
CA THR A 169 -1.35 -3.85 17.09
C THR A 169 -1.94 -4.91 18.02
N ASN A 170 -1.61 -6.20 17.82
CA ASN A 170 -2.00 -7.31 18.67
C ASN A 170 -0.80 -8.20 18.98
N GLY A 171 -0.36 -8.22 20.24
CA GLY A 171 0.83 -8.91 20.72
C GLY A 171 0.78 -10.43 20.51
N GLU A 172 -0.39 -11.05 20.63
CA GLU A 172 -0.58 -12.49 20.36
C GLU A 172 -0.29 -12.81 18.88
N VAL A 173 -0.72 -11.92 17.98
CA VAL A 173 -0.43 -12.03 16.55
C VAL A 173 1.06 -11.77 16.29
N ALA A 174 1.65 -10.77 16.95
CA ALA A 174 3.08 -10.46 16.84
C ALA A 174 3.95 -11.67 17.19
N VAL A 175 3.66 -12.34 18.30
CA VAL A 175 4.40 -13.53 18.73
C VAL A 175 4.21 -14.68 17.74
N LYS A 176 2.98 -14.92 17.25
CA LYS A 176 2.72 -15.95 16.22
C LYS A 176 3.46 -15.66 14.91
N ALA A 177 3.50 -14.40 14.48
CA ALA A 177 4.17 -13.99 13.26
C ALA A 177 5.71 -14.17 13.38
N TRP A 178 6.31 -13.73 14.49
CA TRP A 178 7.74 -13.96 14.74
C TRP A 178 8.08 -15.45 14.86
N ALA A 179 7.20 -16.24 15.47
CA ALA A 179 7.36 -17.69 15.53
C ALA A 179 7.31 -18.34 14.14
N ALA A 180 6.47 -17.83 13.23
CA ALA A 180 6.44 -18.29 11.85
C ALA A 180 7.76 -17.99 11.12
N LEU A 181 8.31 -16.77 11.28
CA LEU A 181 9.60 -16.42 10.69
C LEU A 181 10.77 -17.22 11.29
N SER A 182 10.71 -17.50 12.60
CA SER A 182 11.72 -18.31 13.30
C SER A 182 11.89 -19.71 12.70
N LYS A 183 10.82 -20.28 12.15
CA LYS A 183 10.87 -21.58 11.44
C LYS A 183 11.69 -21.51 10.15
N ILE A 184 11.69 -20.36 9.47
CA ILE A 184 12.42 -20.15 8.22
C ILE A 184 13.90 -19.88 8.53
N THR A 185 14.18 -19.02 9.51
CA THR A 185 15.56 -18.61 9.83
C THR A 185 16.31 -19.63 10.70
N GLY A 186 15.58 -20.51 11.41
CA GLY A 186 16.16 -21.41 12.41
C GLY A 186 16.63 -20.70 13.68
N ARG A 187 16.21 -19.44 13.89
CA ARG A 187 16.56 -18.59 15.04
C ARG A 187 15.29 -18.12 15.73
N ASP A 188 15.25 -18.14 17.06
CA ASP A 188 14.12 -17.57 17.78
C ASP A 188 14.10 -16.05 17.60
N HIS A 189 12.94 -15.53 17.17
CA HIS A 189 12.67 -14.10 17.06
C HIS A 189 11.49 -13.68 17.95
N THR A 190 10.88 -14.61 18.69
CA THR A 190 9.68 -14.31 19.51
C THR A 190 9.99 -13.36 20.66
N HIS A 191 11.24 -13.29 21.12
CA HIS A 191 11.68 -12.32 22.14
C HIS A 191 11.41 -10.87 21.75
N LEU A 192 11.32 -10.56 20.45
CA LEU A 192 11.06 -9.22 19.94
C LEU A 192 9.66 -8.69 20.25
N ALA A 193 8.70 -9.58 20.57
CA ALA A 193 7.32 -9.22 20.88
C ALA A 193 6.81 -9.79 22.21
N ARG A 194 7.46 -10.80 22.78
CA ARG A 194 6.97 -11.53 23.97
C ARG A 194 6.68 -10.62 25.19
N ALA A 195 7.46 -9.57 25.39
CA ALA A 195 7.23 -8.61 26.48
C ALA A 195 5.92 -7.80 26.34
N ARG A 196 5.33 -7.77 25.13
CA ARG A 196 4.10 -7.06 24.79
C ARG A 196 3.02 -8.01 24.24
N GLU A 197 3.11 -9.31 24.53
CA GLU A 197 2.20 -10.34 23.99
C GLU A 197 0.73 -10.09 24.36
N ASP A 198 0.46 -9.58 25.57
CA ASP A 198 -0.90 -9.27 26.03
C ASP A 198 -1.47 -7.99 25.37
N GLU A 199 -0.63 -7.15 24.77
CA GLU A 199 -1.04 -5.85 24.27
C GLU A 199 -2.01 -5.97 23.09
N LYS A 200 -3.13 -5.23 23.18
CA LYS A 200 -4.12 -5.13 22.11
C LYS A 200 -4.56 -3.68 21.97
N ILE A 201 -4.13 -3.02 20.91
CA ILE A 201 -4.49 -1.63 20.61
C ILE A 201 -5.94 -1.59 20.12
N ARG A 202 -6.74 -0.67 20.67
CA ARG A 202 -8.17 -0.49 20.34
C ARG A 202 -8.45 0.90 19.81
N TYR A 203 -9.50 1.01 19.00
CA TYR A 203 -9.90 2.28 18.36
C TYR A 203 -10.19 3.35 19.42
N ARG A 204 -10.93 3.00 20.46
CA ARG A 204 -11.28 3.94 21.54
C ARG A 204 -10.08 4.35 22.39
N ASP A 205 -9.07 3.48 22.51
CA ASP A 205 -7.85 3.80 23.26
C ASP A 205 -6.97 4.80 22.49
N ILE A 206 -6.85 4.63 21.18
CA ILE A 206 -6.08 5.56 20.34
C ILE A 206 -6.78 6.91 20.16
N GLN A 207 -8.11 6.97 20.32
CA GLN A 207 -8.84 8.24 20.44
C GLN A 207 -8.47 8.98 21.73
N ALA A 208 -8.22 8.26 22.83
CA ALA A 208 -7.78 8.86 24.07
C ALA A 208 -6.33 9.36 23.98
N GLN A 209 -5.45 8.55 23.37
CA GLN A 209 -4.06 8.93 23.12
C GLN A 209 -3.43 7.98 22.08
N PRO A 210 -2.68 8.48 21.08
CA PRO A 210 -1.95 7.63 20.13
C PRO A 210 -1.14 6.53 20.82
N ARG A 211 -1.07 5.35 20.20
CA ARG A 211 -0.35 4.19 20.74
C ARG A 211 0.83 3.84 19.85
N LYS A 212 1.96 3.53 20.48
CA LYS A 212 3.15 3.03 19.79
C LYS A 212 2.90 1.57 19.39
N ILE A 213 3.13 1.23 18.13
CA ILE A 213 2.95 -0.13 17.61
C ILE A 213 3.98 -1.12 18.17
N ILE A 214 3.77 -2.41 17.89
CA ILE A 214 4.58 -3.54 18.33
C ILE A 214 5.58 -3.93 17.24
N SER A 215 6.79 -4.35 17.62
CA SER A 215 7.77 -4.93 16.70
C SER A 215 7.17 -6.12 15.94
N SER A 216 7.24 -6.09 14.62
CA SER A 216 6.61 -7.10 13.75
C SER A 216 7.56 -7.56 12.64
N PRO A 217 7.50 -8.85 12.23
CA PRO A 217 8.31 -9.37 11.13
C PRO A 217 7.98 -8.75 9.77
N THR A 218 6.84 -8.05 9.64
CA THR A 218 6.49 -7.26 8.45
C THR A 218 7.54 -6.19 8.16
N TRP A 219 8.20 -5.67 9.20
CA TRP A 219 9.16 -4.58 9.11
C TRP A 219 10.60 -5.07 9.32
N SER A 220 11.56 -4.14 9.36
CA SER A 220 12.97 -4.49 9.55
C SER A 220 13.68 -3.71 10.65
N GLY A 221 13.02 -2.73 11.26
CA GLY A 221 13.42 -2.15 12.55
C GLY A 221 12.66 -2.79 13.72
N ILE A 222 12.91 -2.28 14.94
CA ILE A 222 12.21 -2.71 16.15
C ILE A 222 11.60 -1.51 16.87
N GLU A 223 10.48 -1.76 17.54
CA GLU A 223 9.79 -0.81 18.40
C GLU A 223 10.26 -1.01 19.84
N SER A 224 11.26 -0.22 20.24
CA SER A 224 11.92 -0.33 21.54
C SER A 224 11.92 1.00 22.29
N GLU A 225 11.97 0.93 23.61
CA GLU A 225 12.17 2.09 24.49
C GLU A 225 13.65 2.46 24.65
N HIS A 226 14.57 1.66 24.10
CA HIS A 226 16.02 1.85 24.23
C HIS A 226 16.71 2.15 22.89
N VAL A 227 16.11 1.76 21.77
CA VAL A 227 16.63 2.01 20.43
C VAL A 227 15.51 2.45 19.50
N SER A 228 15.74 3.52 18.75
CA SER A 228 14.78 4.02 17.76
C SER A 228 14.68 3.06 16.58
N TYR A 229 13.52 3.06 15.90
CA TYR A 229 13.34 2.28 14.68
C TYR A 229 14.41 2.62 13.65
N ASN A 230 15.04 1.60 13.08
CA ASN A 230 16.02 1.71 12.00
C ASN A 230 15.82 0.56 11.01
N ALA A 231 15.54 0.87 9.75
CA ALA A 231 15.32 -0.15 8.73
C ALA A 231 16.60 -0.97 8.51
N GLY A 232 16.46 -2.30 8.40
CA GLY A 232 17.58 -3.22 8.31
C GLY A 232 18.19 -3.64 9.66
N TRP A 233 17.75 -3.07 10.79
CA TRP A 233 18.26 -3.43 12.12
C TRP A 233 18.11 -4.93 12.40
N THR A 234 16.94 -5.50 12.14
CA THR A 234 16.70 -6.95 12.32
C THR A 234 17.54 -7.79 11.35
N ASN A 235 17.79 -7.32 10.13
CA ASN A 235 18.68 -8.05 9.22
C ASN A 235 20.11 -8.14 9.79
N VAL A 236 20.61 -7.03 10.35
CA VAL A 236 21.96 -6.95 10.93
C VAL A 236 22.06 -7.67 12.27
N ASN A 237 21.10 -7.46 13.16
CA ASN A 237 21.15 -7.89 14.56
C ASN A 237 20.50 -9.25 14.81
N GLU A 238 19.45 -9.59 14.06
CA GLU A 238 18.73 -10.87 14.18
C GLU A 238 19.19 -11.89 13.13
N LEU A 239 20.06 -11.49 12.20
CA LEU A 239 20.57 -12.29 11.09
C LEU A 239 19.46 -12.81 10.15
N ILE A 240 18.40 -12.02 10.00
CA ILE A 240 17.33 -12.28 9.05
C ILE A 240 17.83 -11.88 7.66
N PRO A 241 17.84 -12.78 6.66
CA PRO A 241 18.28 -12.42 5.31
C PRO A 241 17.44 -11.29 4.69
N TRP A 242 18.07 -10.45 3.87
CA TRP A 242 17.30 -9.65 2.92
C TRP A 242 16.70 -10.59 1.87
N ARG A 243 15.49 -10.29 1.37
CA ARG A 243 14.78 -11.15 0.41
C ARG A 243 15.25 -10.83 -1.00
N THR A 244 16.54 -11.05 -1.22
CA THR A 244 17.27 -10.88 -2.48
C THR A 244 17.88 -12.23 -2.85
N LEU A 245 18.34 -12.39 -4.10
CA LEU A 245 18.95 -13.64 -4.57
C LEU A 245 20.06 -14.16 -3.66
N THR A 246 20.87 -13.23 -3.14
CA THR A 246 22.02 -13.57 -2.28
C THR A 246 21.68 -13.69 -0.80
N GLY A 247 20.51 -13.23 -0.37
CA GLY A 247 20.16 -13.07 1.04
C GLY A 247 20.76 -11.81 1.71
N ARG A 248 21.47 -10.96 0.95
CA ARG A 248 22.20 -9.77 1.42
C ARG A 248 21.79 -8.52 0.63
N GLN A 249 22.29 -7.35 1.02
CA GLN A 249 22.23 -6.15 0.19
C GLN A 249 22.93 -6.42 -1.14
N GLN A 250 22.16 -6.44 -2.24
CA GLN A 250 22.61 -6.91 -3.55
C GLN A 250 23.11 -5.74 -4.40
N PHE A 251 24.43 -5.57 -4.48
CA PHE A 251 25.07 -4.53 -5.29
C PHE A 251 25.20 -4.88 -6.77
N TYR A 252 25.13 -6.18 -7.11
CA TYR A 252 25.17 -6.67 -8.49
C TYR A 252 23.81 -7.23 -8.90
N GLN A 253 23.21 -6.63 -9.92
CA GLN A 253 21.91 -7.02 -10.48
C GLN A 253 22.15 -7.92 -11.70
N ASP A 254 22.11 -9.23 -11.49
CA ASP A 254 22.56 -10.24 -12.47
C ASP A 254 21.48 -10.74 -13.44
N HIS A 255 20.22 -10.32 -13.24
CA HIS A 255 19.13 -10.60 -14.18
C HIS A 255 19.52 -10.17 -15.60
N ALA A 256 19.19 -10.98 -16.62
CA ALA A 256 19.58 -10.74 -18.01
C ALA A 256 19.30 -9.29 -18.48
N TRP A 257 18.09 -8.79 -18.22
CA TRP A 257 17.76 -7.40 -18.56
C TRP A 257 18.60 -6.36 -17.82
N MET A 258 18.89 -6.55 -16.53
CA MET A 258 19.73 -5.61 -15.79
C MET A 258 21.14 -5.57 -16.37
N ARG A 259 21.69 -6.71 -16.81
CA ARG A 259 22.98 -6.76 -17.50
C ARG A 259 22.92 -6.07 -18.87
N ASP A 260 21.95 -6.42 -19.70
CA ASP A 260 21.83 -5.92 -21.08
C ASP A 260 21.51 -4.43 -21.15
N PHE A 261 20.68 -3.93 -20.23
CA PHE A 261 20.42 -2.50 -20.10
C PHE A 261 21.57 -1.75 -19.40
N GLY A 262 22.64 -2.43 -18.97
CA GLY A 262 23.81 -1.81 -18.34
C GLY A 262 23.56 -1.32 -16.92
N GLU A 263 22.63 -1.94 -16.19
CA GLU A 263 22.29 -1.66 -14.77
C GLU A 263 22.77 -2.76 -13.82
N GLY A 264 23.67 -3.64 -14.28
CA GLY A 264 24.26 -4.67 -13.40
C GLY A 264 24.98 -4.10 -12.18
N PHE A 265 25.56 -2.90 -12.31
CA PHE A 265 26.05 -2.10 -11.20
C PHE A 265 25.50 -0.67 -11.30
N ALA A 266 25.56 0.08 -10.20
CA ALA A 266 25.25 1.51 -10.23
C ALA A 266 26.25 2.27 -11.11
N LEU A 267 25.73 3.03 -12.08
CA LEU A 267 26.49 3.85 -13.02
C LEU A 267 25.85 5.23 -13.14
N TYR A 268 26.63 6.23 -13.56
CA TYR A 268 26.06 7.50 -13.98
C TYR A 268 25.21 7.29 -15.25
N ARG A 269 23.99 7.84 -15.25
CA ARG A 269 23.12 7.93 -16.42
C ARG A 269 22.69 9.38 -16.60
N PRO A 270 22.93 10.01 -17.76
CA PRO A 270 22.43 11.35 -18.01
C PRO A 270 20.90 11.33 -18.11
N PRO A 271 20.22 12.47 -17.86
CA PRO A 271 18.81 12.62 -18.21
C PRO A 271 18.56 12.23 -19.67
N VAL A 272 17.47 11.52 -19.92
CA VAL A 272 17.06 11.13 -21.28
C VAL A 272 16.57 12.35 -22.07
N ASP A 273 16.89 12.39 -23.36
CA ASP A 273 16.27 13.35 -24.27
C ASP A 273 14.87 12.84 -24.65
N MET A 274 13.84 13.57 -24.22
CA MET A 274 12.43 13.22 -24.48
C MET A 274 11.99 13.61 -25.90
N HIS A 275 12.81 14.36 -26.64
CA HIS A 275 12.51 14.89 -27.98
C HIS A 275 11.18 15.67 -28.07
N ALA A 276 10.69 16.20 -26.95
CA ALA A 276 9.38 16.84 -26.85
C ALA A 276 9.36 18.28 -27.37
N THR A 277 10.50 18.98 -27.36
CA THR A 277 10.59 20.41 -27.67
C THR A 277 10.71 20.72 -29.16
N ALA A 278 11.57 19.99 -29.88
CA ALA A 278 11.88 20.28 -31.28
C ALA A 278 10.66 20.31 -32.23
N PRO A 279 9.62 19.48 -32.05
CA PRO A 279 8.42 19.55 -32.88
C PRO A 279 7.56 20.81 -32.69
N LEU A 280 7.70 21.52 -31.57
CA LEU A 280 6.83 22.64 -31.18
C LEU A 280 7.53 24.01 -31.20
N LEU A 281 8.84 24.05 -30.96
CA LEU A 281 9.62 25.29 -30.88
C LEU A 281 9.47 26.14 -32.16
N GLY A 282 9.03 27.39 -31.99
CA GLY A 282 8.81 28.36 -33.06
C GLY A 282 7.66 28.03 -34.02
N LYS A 283 6.79 27.06 -33.70
CA LYS A 283 5.67 26.67 -34.57
C LYS A 283 4.40 27.48 -34.35
N LYS A 284 4.23 28.07 -33.17
CA LYS A 284 3.02 28.80 -32.76
C LYS A 284 3.42 30.12 -32.11
N ASP A 285 4.10 30.95 -32.89
CA ASP A 285 4.61 32.25 -32.44
C ASP A 285 3.46 33.18 -31.98
N ASN A 286 3.66 33.82 -30.83
CA ASN A 286 2.78 34.85 -30.28
C ASN A 286 3.45 36.25 -30.27
N GLY A 287 4.64 36.38 -30.84
CA GLY A 287 5.43 37.61 -30.91
C GLY A 287 6.44 37.78 -29.77
N HIS A 288 6.53 36.84 -28.83
CA HIS A 288 7.46 36.87 -27.69
C HIS A 288 8.59 35.84 -27.83
N PRO A 289 9.78 36.07 -27.24
CA PRO A 289 10.88 35.11 -27.27
C PRO A 289 10.54 33.79 -26.57
N GLU A 290 10.87 32.66 -27.21
CA GLU A 290 10.78 31.32 -26.62
C GLU A 290 12.12 30.91 -25.97
N VAL A 291 12.08 30.22 -24.82
CA VAL A 291 13.26 29.64 -24.16
C VAL A 291 13.04 28.16 -23.87
N VAL A 292 14.11 27.36 -23.98
CA VAL A 292 14.08 25.93 -23.66
C VAL A 292 14.73 25.70 -22.30
N LEU A 293 13.97 25.16 -21.36
CA LEU A 293 14.39 24.93 -19.97
C LEU A 293 14.06 23.50 -19.53
N ASN A 294 14.70 23.05 -18.46
CA ASN A 294 14.29 21.81 -17.80
C ASN A 294 13.05 22.09 -16.94
N PHE A 295 11.98 21.31 -17.13
CA PHE A 295 10.73 21.48 -16.39
C PHE A 295 10.70 20.58 -15.15
N ILE A 296 11.00 21.16 -13.99
CA ILE A 296 11.03 20.46 -12.71
C ILE A 296 9.77 20.76 -11.88
N THR A 297 9.14 19.72 -11.33
CA THR A 297 7.89 19.82 -10.56
C THR A 297 8.08 19.33 -9.11
N PRO A 298 8.93 19.99 -8.30
CA PRO A 298 9.06 19.64 -6.89
C PRO A 298 7.74 19.87 -6.16
N HIS A 299 7.52 19.14 -5.06
CA HIS A 299 6.34 19.35 -4.24
C HIS A 299 6.31 20.78 -3.68
N GLN A 300 5.14 21.40 -3.77
CA GLN A 300 4.95 22.79 -3.36
C GLN A 300 4.96 22.96 -1.83
N LYS A 301 5.21 24.20 -1.39
CA LYS A 301 5.09 24.61 0.01
C LYS A 301 3.64 24.85 0.45
N TRP A 302 2.75 25.15 -0.49
CA TRP A 302 1.42 25.74 -0.23
C TRP A 302 0.27 24.73 -0.36
N GLY A 303 0.57 23.45 -0.21
CA GLY A 303 -0.40 22.37 -0.31
C GLY A 303 0.28 21.01 -0.26
N ILE A 304 -0.52 19.95 -0.12
CA ILE A 304 -0.05 18.58 -0.20
C ILE A 304 -0.63 18.00 -1.49
N HIS A 305 0.22 17.91 -2.52
CA HIS A 305 -0.21 17.67 -3.91
C HIS A 305 -1.20 18.77 -4.35
N SER A 306 -2.40 18.41 -4.81
CA SER A 306 -3.50 19.35 -5.10
C SER A 306 -4.41 19.59 -3.90
N THR A 307 -4.31 18.79 -2.83
CA THR A 307 -5.07 19.07 -1.61
C THR A 307 -4.57 20.38 -1.01
N TYR A 308 -5.50 21.25 -0.66
CA TYR A 308 -5.28 22.63 -0.18
C TYR A 308 -4.86 23.65 -1.25
N THR A 309 -4.70 23.30 -2.52
CA THR A 309 -4.31 24.30 -3.54
C THR A 309 -5.40 25.30 -3.84
N ASP A 310 -6.65 24.88 -3.70
CA ASP A 310 -7.84 25.71 -3.83
C ASP A 310 -8.23 26.38 -2.49
N ASN A 311 -7.52 26.06 -1.40
CA ASN A 311 -7.79 26.65 -0.10
C ASN A 311 -7.40 28.13 -0.11
N LEU A 312 -8.36 29.01 0.18
CA LEU A 312 -8.16 30.46 0.16
C LEU A 312 -6.99 30.94 1.03
N ILE A 313 -6.74 30.29 2.18
CA ILE A 313 -5.62 30.65 3.06
C ILE A 313 -4.30 30.33 2.36
N MET A 314 -4.17 29.15 1.76
CA MET A 314 -2.96 28.77 1.03
C MET A 314 -2.75 29.62 -0.23
N LEU A 315 -3.83 29.96 -0.94
CA LEU A 315 -3.78 30.90 -2.07
C LEU A 315 -3.31 32.29 -1.62
N THR A 316 -3.79 32.77 -0.48
CA THR A 316 -3.43 34.08 0.09
C THR A 316 -1.97 34.12 0.56
N LEU A 317 -1.47 33.03 1.16
CA LEU A 317 -0.07 32.91 1.61
C LEU A 317 0.91 32.64 0.47
N SER A 318 0.40 32.17 -0.68
CA SER A 318 1.18 31.93 -1.88
C SER A 318 1.12 33.12 -2.84
N ARG A 319 0.86 32.87 -4.13
CA ARG A 319 0.71 33.88 -5.18
C ARG A 319 -0.66 33.81 -5.84
N GLY A 320 -1.69 33.38 -5.09
CA GLY A 320 -3.08 33.43 -5.55
C GLY A 320 -3.47 32.45 -6.65
N GLY A 321 -2.62 31.48 -6.99
CA GLY A 321 -2.93 30.50 -8.03
C GLY A 321 -1.70 29.72 -8.52
N PRO A 322 -1.82 29.04 -9.68
CA PRO A 322 -0.71 28.36 -10.32
C PRO A 322 0.43 29.33 -10.65
N ILE A 323 1.67 28.92 -10.33
CA ILE A 323 2.88 29.69 -10.59
C ILE A 323 4.01 28.77 -11.04
N VAL A 324 4.94 29.33 -11.82
CA VAL A 324 6.19 28.68 -12.21
C VAL A 324 7.36 29.51 -11.70
N TRP A 325 8.37 28.86 -11.13
CA TRP A 325 9.60 29.50 -10.72
C TRP A 325 10.60 29.46 -11.87
N ILE A 326 11.11 30.62 -12.28
CA ILE A 326 12.12 30.77 -13.32
C ILE A 326 13.31 31.58 -12.78
N SER A 327 14.53 31.30 -13.26
CA SER A 327 15.70 32.07 -12.87
C SER A 327 15.61 33.50 -13.41
N GLU A 328 16.19 34.48 -12.71
CA GLU A 328 16.23 35.86 -13.22
C GLU A 328 16.93 35.97 -14.59
N VAL A 329 17.92 35.11 -14.84
CA VAL A 329 18.68 35.10 -16.08
C VAL A 329 17.80 34.64 -17.24
N ASP A 330 17.02 33.57 -17.06
CA ASP A 330 16.16 33.04 -18.12
C ASP A 330 14.89 33.89 -18.31
N ALA A 331 14.35 34.46 -17.22
CA ALA A 331 13.28 35.46 -17.30
C ALA A 331 13.71 36.67 -18.15
N LYS A 332 14.92 37.22 -17.92
CA LYS A 332 15.47 38.32 -18.73
C LYS A 332 15.66 37.93 -20.20
N LYS A 333 16.08 36.70 -20.50
CA LYS A 333 16.18 36.20 -21.89
C LYS A 333 14.80 36.13 -22.57
N ALA A 334 13.78 35.71 -21.84
CA ALA A 334 12.41 35.62 -22.32
C ALA A 334 11.66 36.97 -22.31
N GLY A 335 12.25 38.03 -21.74
CA GLY A 335 11.61 39.34 -21.63
C GLY A 335 10.50 39.41 -20.58
N LEU A 336 10.54 38.54 -19.57
CA LEU A 336 9.54 38.44 -18.51
C LEU A 336 9.92 39.29 -17.28
N VAL A 337 8.91 39.84 -16.61
CA VAL A 337 9.04 40.39 -15.25
C VAL A 337 8.31 39.51 -14.23
N ASP A 338 8.58 39.75 -12.94
CA ASP A 338 7.94 38.97 -11.87
C ASP A 338 6.41 39.11 -11.95
N ASN A 339 5.71 37.98 -11.82
CA ASN A 339 4.25 37.87 -11.86
C ASN A 339 3.59 38.09 -13.23
N ASP A 340 4.36 38.08 -14.33
CA ASP A 340 3.80 38.00 -15.68
C ASP A 340 3.04 36.68 -15.92
N TRP A 341 2.06 36.74 -16.82
CA TRP A 341 1.45 35.54 -17.40
C TRP A 341 2.43 34.89 -18.37
N ILE A 342 2.59 33.57 -18.25
CA ILE A 342 3.45 32.77 -19.13
C ILE A 342 2.69 31.55 -19.65
N GLU A 343 3.22 30.96 -20.73
CA GLU A 343 2.83 29.65 -21.26
C GLU A 343 4.10 28.78 -21.30
N CYS A 344 4.00 27.50 -20.91
CA CYS A 344 5.12 26.56 -20.81
C CYS A 344 4.90 25.35 -21.70
#